data_AF-A0A1E7IAY6-F1
#
_entry.id   AF-A0A1E7IAY6-F1
#
_cell.length_a   1.000
_cell.length_b   1.000
_cell.length_c   1.000
_cell.angle_alpha   90.00
_cell.angle_beta   90.00
_cell.angle_gamma   90.00
#
_symmetry.space_group_name_H-M   'P 1'
#
loop_
_entity.id
_entity.type
_entity.pdbx_description
1 polymer ?
#
loop_
_entity_poly.entity_id
_entity_poly.type
_entity_poly.pdbx_seq_one_letter_code
_entity_poly.pdbx_strand_id
1 'polypeptide(L)'
;MTNIVKKASNNRPSGTIRFLCKDSHTEVQPKDYNDPLALLGDIKILKLDEQQKEELREILNKEVTKSGPCKIWENRTFRKNLILSFGKVV
;
A
#
# COMPACT_ATOMS: atom_id res chain seq x y z
N MET A 1 -6.05 14.62 -10.62
CA MET A 1 -5.37 14.24 -9.36
C MET A 1 -6.30 14.47 -8.15
N THR A 2 -7.59 14.09 -8.23
CA THR A 2 -8.62 14.84 -7.46
C THR A 2 -9.86 13.99 -7.20
N ASN A 3 -9.82 13.14 -6.18
CA ASN A 3 -11.04 12.65 -5.50
C ASN A 3 -10.75 11.93 -4.17
N ILE A 4 -9.59 11.28 -4.06
CA ILE A 4 -9.22 10.51 -2.87
C ILE A 4 -8.90 11.40 -1.67
N VAL A 5 -8.28 12.56 -1.88
CA VAL A 5 -8.05 13.58 -0.83
C VAL A 5 -9.36 14.01 -0.19
N LYS A 6 -10.41 14.19 -1.00
CA LYS A 6 -11.76 14.57 -0.56
C LYS A 6 -12.46 13.44 0.20
N LYS A 7 -12.20 12.19 -0.21
CA LYS A 7 -12.73 10.98 0.44
C LYS A 7 -12.06 10.70 1.79
N ALA A 8 -10.77 11.01 1.90
CA ALA A 8 -10.00 10.89 3.15
C ALA A 8 -10.33 12.00 4.15
N SER A 9 -10.65 13.21 3.70
CA SER A 9 -10.99 14.34 4.59
C SER A 9 -12.43 14.32 5.11
N ASN A 10 -13.30 13.44 4.58
CA ASN A 10 -14.69 13.25 5.00
C ASN A 10 -15.48 14.57 5.18
N ASN A 11 -15.24 15.56 4.31
CA ASN A 11 -15.83 16.92 4.37
C ASN A 11 -15.59 17.69 5.69
N ARG A 12 -14.59 17.33 6.50
CA ARG A 12 -14.21 18.14 7.67
C ARG A 12 -13.44 19.38 7.22
N PRO A 13 -13.80 20.60 7.69
CA PRO A 13 -13.17 21.85 7.28
C PRO A 13 -11.70 21.95 7.70
N SER A 14 -11.25 21.11 8.64
CA SER A 14 -9.84 20.81 8.86
C SER A 14 -9.66 19.30 9.07
N GLY A 15 -8.83 18.69 8.24
CA GLY A 15 -8.40 17.31 8.35
C GLY A 15 -6.92 17.25 8.02
N THR A 16 -6.10 16.77 8.96
CA THR A 16 -4.67 16.59 8.70
C THR A 16 -4.48 15.27 7.96
N ILE A 17 -4.07 15.33 6.69
CA ILE A 17 -3.67 14.14 5.95
C ILE A 17 -2.24 13.81 6.36
N ARG A 18 -2.09 12.76 7.18
CA ARG A 18 -0.79 12.29 7.64
C ARG A 18 -0.34 11.12 6.78
N PHE A 19 0.69 11.34 5.97
CA PHE A 19 1.42 10.25 5.32
C PHE A 19 2.39 9.66 6.34
N LEU A 20 2.14 8.41 6.75
CA LEU A 20 2.94 7.66 7.70
C LEU A 20 4.09 6.93 7.02
N CYS A 21 3.88 6.50 5.77
CA CYS A 21 4.93 5.95 4.92
C CYS A 21 5.35 7.01 3.90
N LYS A 22 6.66 7.23 3.76
CA LYS A 22 7.23 8.05 2.69
C LYS A 22 7.91 7.14 1.69
N ASP A 23 7.80 7.50 0.42
CA ASP A 23 8.52 6.78 -0.61
C ASP A 23 10.01 7.09 -0.44
N SER A 24 10.83 6.06 -0.35
CA SER A 24 12.27 6.22 -0.29
C SER A 24 12.83 6.01 -1.69
N HIS A 25 13.46 7.03 -2.25
CA HIS A 25 14.19 6.91 -3.52
C HIS A 25 15.37 5.92 -3.46
N THR A 26 15.75 5.48 -2.26
CA THR A 26 16.81 4.49 -2.05
C THR A 26 16.31 3.05 -2.01
N GLU A 27 15.00 2.81 -1.95
CA GLU A 27 14.45 1.46 -2.01
C GLU A 27 14.45 0.97 -3.46
N VAL A 28 15.10 -0.16 -3.68
CA VAL A 28 15.16 -0.81 -4.99
C VAL A 28 14.03 -1.83 -5.08
N GLN A 29 13.36 -1.89 -6.23
CA GLN A 29 12.38 -2.94 -6.48
C GLN A 29 13.03 -4.32 -6.29
N PRO A 30 12.41 -5.23 -5.52
CA PRO A 30 12.95 -6.57 -5.34
C PRO A 30 13.00 -7.28 -6.70
N LYS A 31 14.14 -7.92 -6.99
CA LYS A 31 14.33 -8.74 -8.19
C LYS A 31 13.55 -10.05 -8.11
N ASP A 32 13.42 -10.59 -6.90
CA ASP A 32 12.65 -11.80 -6.60
C ASP A 32 11.42 -11.42 -5.77
N TYR A 33 10.23 -11.73 -6.30
CA TYR A 33 8.93 -11.45 -5.69
C TYR A 33 8.05 -12.70 -5.58
N ASN A 34 8.68 -13.85 -5.29
CA ASN A 34 7.96 -15.12 -5.03
C ASN A 34 6.90 -14.95 -3.92
N ASP A 35 7.17 -14.12 -2.91
CA ASP A 35 6.13 -13.55 -2.04
C ASP A 35 5.74 -12.16 -2.58
N PRO A 36 4.48 -11.95 -3.02
CA PRO A 36 4.00 -10.65 -3.49
C PRO A 36 4.14 -9.52 -2.46
N LEU A 37 4.16 -9.85 -1.16
CA LEU A 37 4.37 -8.86 -0.11
C LEU A 37 5.74 -8.17 -0.21
N ALA A 38 6.73 -8.82 -0.83
CA ALA A 38 8.03 -8.21 -1.09
C ALA A 38 7.91 -6.93 -1.93
N LEU A 39 6.92 -6.87 -2.85
CA LEU A 39 6.64 -5.68 -3.67
C LEU A 39 6.14 -4.49 -2.86
N LEU A 40 5.74 -4.72 -1.60
CA LEU A 40 5.44 -3.63 -0.70
C LEU A 40 6.69 -3.13 0.03
N GLY A 41 7.82 -3.84 0.05
CA GLY A 41 8.98 -3.46 0.87
C GLY A 41 8.67 -3.62 2.37
N ASP A 42 9.18 -2.73 3.24
CA ASP A 42 8.94 -2.87 4.68
C ASP A 42 7.47 -2.57 5.05
N ILE A 43 6.78 -3.60 5.56
CA ILE A 43 5.38 -3.55 6.00
C ILE A 43 5.21 -3.66 7.52
N LYS A 44 6.29 -3.66 8.31
CA LYS A 44 6.21 -3.81 9.79
C LYS A 44 5.32 -2.76 10.44
N ILE A 45 5.33 -1.54 9.90
CA ILE A 45 4.49 -0.43 10.37
C ILE A 45 2.99 -0.71 10.24
N LEU A 46 2.58 -1.56 9.28
CA LEU A 46 1.18 -1.89 9.02
C LEU A 46 0.56 -2.75 10.13
N LYS A 47 1.38 -3.43 10.96
CA LYS A 47 0.94 -4.33 12.04
C LYS A 47 -0.17 -5.31 11.62
N LEU A 48 -0.07 -5.84 10.40
CA LEU A 48 -1.04 -6.80 9.86
C LEU A 48 -0.93 -8.14 10.60
N ASP A 49 -2.07 -8.73 10.91
CA ASP A 49 -2.14 -10.13 11.35
C ASP A 49 -1.93 -11.10 10.17
N GLU A 50 -1.82 -12.39 10.45
CA GLU A 50 -1.56 -13.40 9.40
C GLU A 50 -2.72 -13.52 8.41
N GLN A 51 -3.96 -13.33 8.85
CA GLN A 51 -5.12 -13.37 7.95
C GLN A 51 -5.08 -12.22 6.95
N GLN A 52 -4.82 -11.00 7.44
CA GLN A 52 -4.69 -9.80 6.63
C GLN A 52 -3.51 -9.87 5.67
N LYS A 53 -2.40 -10.49 6.08
CA LYS A 53 -1.26 -10.75 5.18
C LYS A 53 -1.66 -11.68 4.05
N GLU A 54 -2.43 -12.73 4.35
CA GLU A 54 -2.87 -13.68 3.33
C GLU A 54 -3.86 -13.05 2.34
N GLU A 55 -4.84 -12.31 2.85
CA GLU A 55 -5.76 -11.52 2.00
C GLU A 55 -4.98 -10.55 1.10
N LEU A 56 -3.97 -9.87 1.64
CA LEU A 56 -3.13 -8.95 0.89
C LEU A 56 -2.29 -9.69 -0.17
N ARG A 57 -1.76 -10.88 0.12
CA ARG A 57 -1.06 -11.72 -0.86
C ARG A 57 -1.96 -12.07 -2.03
N GLU A 58 -3.21 -12.48 -1.77
CA GLU A 58 -4.15 -12.81 -2.83
C GLU A 58 -4.46 -11.61 -3.74
N ILE A 59 -4.68 -10.43 -3.14
CA ILE A 59 -4.93 -9.19 -3.90
C ILE A 59 -3.71 -8.85 -4.75
N LEU A 60 -2.52 -8.86 -4.16
CA LEU A 60 -1.28 -8.54 -4.88
C LEU A 60 -1.01 -9.55 -6.00
N ASN A 61 -1.22 -10.85 -5.79
CA ASN A 61 -1.08 -11.87 -6.84
C ASN A 61 -1.98 -11.60 -8.05
N LYS A 62 -3.25 -11.24 -7.80
CA LYS A 62 -4.20 -10.88 -8.86
C LYS A 62 -3.73 -9.63 -9.61
N GLU A 63 -3.21 -8.64 -8.89
CA GLU A 63 -2.71 -7.40 -9.49
C GLU A 63 -1.41 -7.57 -10.25
N VAL A 64 -0.47 -8.39 -9.76
CA VAL A 64 0.78 -8.71 -10.46
C VAL A 64 0.43 -9.31 -11.81
N THR A 65 -0.49 -10.28 -11.83
CA THR A 65 -0.96 -10.92 -13.07
C THR A 65 -1.61 -9.91 -14.03
N LYS A 66 -2.38 -8.95 -13.51
CA LYS A 66 -3.13 -7.98 -14.32
C LYS A 66 -2.30 -6.81 -14.83
N SER A 67 -1.39 -6.30 -14.01
CA SER A 67 -0.75 -4.99 -14.16
C SER A 67 0.78 -5.04 -14.12
N GLY A 68 1.35 -6.18 -13.77
CA GLY A 68 2.78 -6.37 -13.59
C GLY A 68 3.28 -5.90 -12.21
N PRO A 69 4.43 -6.44 -11.77
CA PRO A 69 5.02 -6.14 -10.46
C PRO A 69 5.52 -4.70 -10.34
N CYS A 70 5.95 -4.08 -11.44
CA CYS A 70 6.43 -2.69 -11.47
C CYS A 70 5.36 -1.70 -10.99
N LYS A 71 4.12 -1.88 -11.47
CA LYS A 71 3.02 -0.97 -11.11
C LYS A 71 2.62 -1.09 -9.64
N ILE A 72 2.75 -2.28 -9.04
CA ILE A 72 2.55 -2.46 -7.60
C ILE A 72 3.66 -1.76 -6.82
N TRP A 73 4.90 -1.95 -7.24
CA TRP A 73 6.07 -1.32 -6.61
C TRP A 73 5.98 0.21 -6.59
N GLU A 74 5.61 0.83 -7.72
CA GLU A 74 5.41 2.27 -7.84
C GLU A 74 4.31 2.80 -6.90
N ASN A 75 3.28 1.99 -6.64
CA ASN A 75 2.14 2.38 -5.79
C ASN A 75 2.25 1.89 -4.34
N ARG A 76 3.35 1.23 -3.95
CA ARG A 76 3.48 0.58 -2.64
C ARG A 76 3.28 1.54 -1.47
N THR A 77 3.93 2.70 -1.52
CA THR A 77 3.87 3.72 -0.47
C THR A 77 2.45 4.24 -0.30
N PHE A 78 1.76 4.46 -1.42
CA PHE A 78 0.38 4.90 -1.41
C PHE A 78 -0.53 3.85 -0.77
N ARG A 79 -0.41 2.58 -1.18
CA ARG A 79 -1.18 1.46 -0.58
C ARG A 79 -0.92 1.31 0.92
N LYS A 80 0.34 1.36 1.37
CA LYS A 80 0.66 1.33 2.81
C LYS A 80 -0.06 2.41 3.60
N ASN A 81 -0.05 3.65 3.08
CA ASN A 81 -0.75 4.76 3.72
C ASN A 81 -2.27 4.55 3.75
N LEU A 82 -2.87 3.96 2.71
CA LEU A 82 -4.30 3.62 2.73
C LEU A 82 -4.61 2.57 3.79
N ILE A 83 -3.83 1.48 3.85
CA ILE A 83 -4.00 0.41 4.84
C ILE A 83 -3.93 1.00 6.26
N LEU A 84 -2.93 1.85 6.54
CA LEU A 84 -2.80 2.54 7.83
C LEU A 84 -3.96 3.50 8.12
N SER A 85 -4.47 4.20 7.10
CA SER A 85 -5.54 5.18 7.29
C SER A 85 -6.91 4.53 7.52
N PHE A 86 -7.17 3.39 6.87
CA PHE A 86 -8.45 2.70 6.94
C PHE A 86 -8.47 1.53 7.93
N GLY A 87 -7.31 1.08 8.41
CA GLY A 87 -7.20 -0.07 9.30
C GLY A 87 -7.60 -1.41 8.65
N LYS A 88 -7.59 -1.49 7.32
CA LYS A 88 -7.97 -2.68 6.57
C LYS A 88 -7.16 -2.85 5.29
N VAL A 89 -7.08 -4.08 4.81
CA VAL A 89 -6.41 -4.44 3.55
C VAL A 89 -7.17 -3.86 2.35
N VAL A 90 -6.44 -3.25 1.41
CA VAL A 90 -6.94 -2.61 0.17
C VAL A 90 -5.94 -2.74 -0.96
#